data_AF-A0A6B3C9L2-F1
#
_entry.id   AF-A0A6B3C9L2-F1
#
_cell.length_a   1.000
_cell.length_b   1.000
_cell.length_c   1.000
_cell.angle_alpha   90.00
_cell.angle_beta   90.00
_cell.angle_gamma   90.00
#
_symmetry.space_group_name_H-M   'P 1'
#
loop_
_entity.id
_entity.type
_entity.pdbx_description
1 polymer ?
#
loop_
_entity_poly.entity_id
_entity_poly.type
_entity_poly.pdbx_seq_one_letter_code
_entity_poly.pdbx_strand_id
1 'polypeptide(L)'
;MTAALDLLLTEGAAALSAQRLHTATGVSRSTIYRHWPTPHAVLAALIEVAPRPAPSQTGEARTDLHAGVDALCDRLRDTPVGGAQHA
;
A
#
# COMPACT_ATOMS: atom_id res chain seq x y z
N MET A 1 -9.17 -2.15 7.10
CA MET A 1 -7.86 -2.24 6.40
C MET A 1 -6.96 -1.03 6.65
N THR A 2 -7.38 -0.03 7.41
CA THR A 2 -6.58 1.17 7.69
C THR A 2 -5.32 0.89 8.51
N ALA A 3 -5.38 0.01 9.52
CA ALA A 3 -4.24 -0.25 10.40
C ALA A 3 -3.03 -0.91 9.71
N ALA A 4 -3.25 -1.80 8.73
CA ALA A 4 -2.16 -2.42 7.97
C ALA A 4 -1.53 -1.45 6.96
N LEU A 5 -2.34 -0.55 6.37
CA LEU A 5 -1.85 0.55 5.53
C LEU A 5 -1.05 1.55 6.35
N ASP A 6 -1.54 1.92 7.53
CA ASP A 6 -0.87 2.85 8.44
C ASP A 6 0.49 2.30 8.88
N LEU A 7 0.55 1.01 9.22
CA LEU A 7 1.80 0.33 9.55
C LEU A 7 2.79 0.28 8.37
N LEU A 8 2.30 0.10 7.14
CA LEU A 8 3.13 0.20 5.94
C LEU A 8 3.67 1.61 5.71
N LEU A 9 2.85 2.65 5.91
CA LEU A 9 3.23 4.04 5.68
C LEU A 9 4.19 4.58 6.75
N THR A 10 4.08 4.09 7.99
CA THR A 10 4.88 4.55 9.13
C THR A 10 6.16 3.74 9.34
N GLU A 11 6.11 2.41 9.17
CA GLU A 11 7.23 1.50 9.47
C GLU A 11 7.78 0.77 8.23
N GLY A 12 7.15 0.93 7.06
CA GLY A 12 7.60 0.34 5.80
C GLY A 12 7.23 -1.14 5.63
N ALA A 13 7.57 -1.69 4.47
CA ALA A 13 7.16 -3.05 4.07
C ALA A 13 7.74 -4.16 4.97
N ALA A 14 8.89 -3.95 5.60
CA ALA A 14 9.50 -4.91 6.51
C ALA A 14 8.65 -5.15 7.77
N ALA A 15 7.81 -4.17 8.15
CA ALA A 15 6.95 -4.28 9.32
C ALA A 15 5.71 -5.17 9.07
N LEU A 16 5.40 -5.53 7.81
CA LEU A 16 4.24 -6.37 7.42
C LEU A 16 4.41 -7.86 7.77
N SER A 17 4.81 -8.16 8.99
CA SER A 17 4.84 -9.53 9.54
C SER A 17 3.49 -9.94 10.12
N ALA A 18 3.21 -11.25 10.16
CA ALA A 18 1.99 -11.77 10.76
C ALA A 18 1.82 -11.37 12.23
N GLN A 19 2.93 -11.17 12.96
CA GLN A 19 2.90 -10.72 14.34
C GLN A 19 2.48 -9.25 14.46
N ARG A 20 3.10 -8.36 13.68
CA ARG A 20 2.74 -6.93 13.66
C ARG A 20 1.31 -6.70 13.16
N LEU A 21 0.90 -7.43 12.13
CA LEU A 21 -0.47 -7.40 11.63
C LEU A 21 -1.47 -7.89 12.67
N HIS A 22 -1.15 -8.95 13.42
CA HIS A 22 -1.98 -9.39 14.53
C HIS A 22 -2.15 -8.28 15.58
N THR A 23 -1.05 -7.65 16.00
CA THR A 23 -1.09 -6.53 16.96
C THR A 23 -1.89 -5.34 16.44
N ALA A 24 -1.73 -4.97 15.17
CA ALA A 24 -2.38 -3.80 14.59
C ALA A 24 -3.87 -4.02 14.22
N THR A 25 -4.25 -5.24 13.87
CA THR A 25 -5.60 -5.54 13.33
C THR A 25 -6.46 -6.44 14.22
N GLY A 26 -5.87 -7.10 15.22
CA GLY A 26 -6.53 -8.11 16.06
C GLY A 26 -6.79 -9.45 15.36
N VAL A 27 -6.48 -9.58 14.06
CA VAL A 27 -6.67 -10.83 13.32
C VAL A 27 -5.67 -11.87 13.79
N SER A 28 -6.13 -13.11 14.03
CA SER A 28 -5.25 -14.21 14.44
C SER A 28 -4.12 -14.44 13.43
N ARG A 29 -2.92 -14.76 13.93
CA ARG A 29 -1.77 -15.16 13.12
C ARG A 29 -2.09 -16.33 12.19
N SER A 30 -2.90 -17.30 12.63
CA SER A 30 -3.29 -18.46 11.81
C SER A 30 -4.14 -18.05 10.59
N THR A 31 -5.03 -17.08 10.77
CA THR A 31 -5.82 -16.49 9.69
C THR A 31 -4.92 -15.72 8.74
N ILE A 32 -4.00 -14.90 9.26
CA ILE A 32 -3.06 -14.14 8.43
C ILE A 32 -2.21 -15.09 7.59
N TYR A 33 -1.60 -16.12 8.17
CA TYR A 33 -0.78 -17.09 7.41
C TYR A 33 -1.58 -17.86 6.36
N ARG A 34 -2.86 -18.15 6.60
CA ARG A 34 -3.72 -18.88 5.65
C ARG A 34 -4.02 -18.05 4.40
N HIS A 35 -4.23 -16.74 4.56
CA HIS A 35 -4.59 -15.84 3.46
C HIS A 35 -3.39 -15.14 2.83
N TRP A 36 -2.37 -14.83 3.63
CA TRP A 36 -1.15 -14.13 3.22
C TRP A 36 0.08 -14.79 3.85
N PRO A 37 0.59 -15.88 3.26
CA PRO A 37 1.68 -16.66 3.82
C PRO A 37 3.03 -15.92 3.81
N THR A 38 3.16 -14.88 2.99
CA THR A 38 4.38 -14.07 2.86
C THR A 38 4.09 -12.58 3.05
N PRO A 39 5.07 -11.77 3.53
CA PRO A 39 4.92 -10.31 3.61
C PRO A 39 4.57 -9.68 2.25
N HIS A 40 5.11 -10.23 1.15
CA HIS A 40 4.77 -9.79 -0.20
C HIS A 40 3.30 -10.03 -0.55
N ALA A 41 2.69 -11.12 -0.09
CA ALA A 41 1.27 -11.38 -0.32
C ALA A 41 0.39 -10.35 0.40
N VAL A 42 0.79 -9.92 1.61
CA VAL A 42 0.11 -8.82 2.32
C VAL A 42 0.24 -7.52 1.54
N LEU A 43 1.45 -7.19 1.09
CA LEU A 43 1.70 -5.98 0.32
C LEU A 43 0.88 -5.95 -0.98
N ALA A 44 0.82 -7.06 -1.71
CA ALA A 44 0.00 -7.18 -2.92
C ALA A 44 -1.49 -6.95 -2.62
N ALA A 45 -2.01 -7.57 -1.55
CA ALA A 45 -3.39 -7.36 -1.14
C ALA A 45 -3.69 -5.91 -0.71
N LEU A 46 -2.72 -5.23 -0.09
CA LEU A 46 -2.83 -3.81 0.24
C LEU A 46 -2.87 -2.92 -1.02
N ILE A 47 -2.08 -3.24 -2.04
CA ILE A 47 -2.08 -2.52 -3.32
C ILE A 47 -3.43 -2.66 -4.03
N GLU A 48 -4.00 -3.87 -4.05
CA GLU A 48 -5.30 -4.15 -4.68
C GLU A 48 -6.45 -3.31 -4.10
N VAL A 49 -6.44 -3.09 -2.78
CA VAL A 49 -7.51 -2.34 -2.12
C VAL A 49 -7.21 -0.86 -1.92
N ALA A 50 -6.00 -0.42 -2.25
CA ALA A 50 -5.58 0.96 -2.00
C ALA A 50 -6.50 1.92 -2.77
N PRO A 51 -7.06 2.96 -2.11
CA PRO A 51 -7.89 3.94 -2.81
C PRO A 51 -7.14 4.51 -4.01
N ARG A 52 -7.76 4.44 -5.18
CA ARG A 52 -7.25 5.08 -6.40
C ARG A 52 -8.02 6.39 -6.57
N PRO A 53 -7.37 7.56 -6.48
CA PRO A 53 -8.05 8.79 -6.83
C PRO A 53 -8.53 8.68 -8.27
N ALA A 54 -9.80 9.01 -8.51
CA ALA A 54 -10.31 9.08 -9.87
C ALA A 54 -9.60 10.24 -10.58
N PRO A 55 -9.06 10.05 -11.79
CA PRO A 55 -8.49 11.16 -12.54
C PRO A 55 -9.58 12.19 -12.82
N SER A 56 -9.25 13.46 -12.66
CA SER A 56 -10.13 14.55 -13.08
C SER A 56 -10.28 14.48 -14.60
N GLN A 57 -11.48 14.16 -15.08
CA GLN A 57 -11.77 14.10 -16.51
C GLN A 57 -12.24 15.46 -16.99
N THR A 58 -11.38 16.17 -17.70
CA THR A 58 -11.68 17.47 -18.32
C THR A 58 -12.33 17.31 -19.70
N GLY A 59 -12.28 16.09 -20.27
CA GLY A 59 -12.84 15.74 -21.58
C GLY A 59 -11.82 15.83 -22.71
N GLU A 60 -10.61 16.30 -22.43
CA GLU A 60 -9.49 16.34 -23.38
C GLU A 60 -8.52 15.19 -23.07
N ALA A 61 -8.54 14.15 -23.92
CA ALA A 61 -7.90 12.87 -23.62
C ALA A 61 -6.38 12.98 -23.40
N ARG A 62 -5.68 13.90 -24.09
CA ARG A 62 -4.23 14.06 -23.88
C ARG A 62 -3.96 14.69 -22.51
N THR A 63 -4.61 15.79 -22.18
CA THR A 63 -4.48 16.44 -20.86
C THR A 63 -4.88 15.49 -19.73
N ASP A 64 -5.97 14.75 -19.87
CA ASP A 64 -6.44 13.81 -18.86
C ASP A 64 -5.43 12.65 -18.65
N LEU A 65 -4.79 12.17 -19.72
CA LEU A 65 -3.73 11.16 -19.62
C LEU A 65 -2.48 11.71 -18.93
N HIS A 66 -2.03 12.90 -19.30
CA HIS A 66 -0.89 13.55 -18.65
C HIS A 66 -1.13 13.76 -17.16
N ALA A 67 -2.30 14.32 -16.79
CA ALA A 67 -2.67 14.51 -15.40
C ALA A 67 -2.73 13.19 -14.61
N GLY A 68 -3.21 12.12 -15.23
CA GLY A 68 -3.24 10.79 -14.62
C GLY A 68 -1.84 10.20 -14.36
N VAL A 69 -0.91 10.38 -15.30
CA VAL A 69 0.49 9.93 -15.14
C VAL A 69 1.22 10.76 -14.09
N ASP A 70 1.05 12.08 -14.10
CA ASP A 70 1.68 12.97 -13.12
C ASP A 70 1.21 12.64 -11.70
N ALA A 71 -0.10 12.45 -11.50
CA ALA A 71 -0.66 12.04 -10.21
C ALA A 71 -0.11 10.69 -9.73
N LEU A 72 0.15 9.74 -10.64
CA LEU A 72 0.79 8.47 -10.30
C LEU A 72 2.26 8.67 -9.89
N CYS A 73 3.00 9.48 -10.65
CA CYS A 73 4.40 9.79 -10.36
C CYS A 73 4.56 10.49 -9.00
N ASP A 74 3.72 11.48 -8.71
CA ASP A 74 3.74 12.19 -7.42
C ASP A 74 3.39 11.26 -6.27
N ARG A 75 2.36 10.42 -6.42
CA ARG A 75 2.03 9.40 -5.41
C ARG A 75 3.18 8.44 -5.15
N LEU A 76 3.87 7.97 -6.17
CA LEU A 76 5.02 7.07 -6.02
C LEU A 76 6.22 7.77 -5.36
N ARG A 77 6.38 9.08 -5.58
CA ARG A 77 7.41 9.89 -4.91
C ARG A 77 7.11 10.09 -3.43
N ASP A 78 5.85 10.39 -3.11
CA ASP A 78 5.44 10.79 -1.75
C ASP A 78 5.09 9.60 -0.85
N THR A 79 4.93 8.41 -1.40
CA THR A 79 4.73 7.18 -0.63
C THR A 79 6.08 6.50 -0.40
N PRO A 80 6.64 6.51 0.82
CA PRO A 80 7.87 5.78 1.12
C PRO A 80 7.62 4.27 1.10
N VAL A 81 7.62 3.66 -0.08
CA VAL A 81 7.47 2.19 -0.23
C VAL A 81 8.80 1.47 0.06
N GLY A 82 9.92 2.21 0.04
CA GLY A 82 11.22 1.74 0.45
C GLY A 82 11.46 2.05 1.93
N GLY A 83 11.18 1.09 2.81
CA GLY A 83 11.70 1.14 4.17
C GLY A 83 13.22 1.32 4.09
N ALA A 84 13.74 2.37 4.72
CA ALA A 84 15.16 2.65 4.78
C ALA A 84 15.88 1.40 5.32
N GLN A 85 16.56 0.69 4.43
CA GLN A 85 17.51 -0.36 4.77
C GLN A 85 18.81 0.38 5.09
N HIS A 86 18.96 0.87 6.31
CA HIS A 86 20.27 1.27 6.82
C HIS A 86 20.65 0.35 7.96
N ALA A 87 21.80 -0.29 7.72
CA ALA A 87 22.57 -1.25 8.51
C ALA A 87 22.60 -1.00 10.02
#